data_AF-A0A933G6Y7-F1
#
_entry.id   AF-A0A933G6Y7-F1
#
_cell.length_a   1.000
_cell.length_b   1.000
_cell.length_c   1.000
_cell.angle_alpha   90.00
_cell.angle_beta   90.00
_cell.angle_gamma   90.00
#
_symmetry.space_group_name_H-M   'P 1'
#
loop_
_entity.id
_entity.type
_entity.pdbx_description
1 polymer ?
#
loop_
_entity_poly.entity_id
_entity_poly.type
_entity_poly.pdbx_seq_one_letter_code
_entity_poly.pdbx_strand_id
1 'polypeptide(L)'
;MGSKHLENWLTAYDPIHRGWTRAGIANGLSMTNGFFFPRIEGGYNLYRAVGSVPGPSAELVGAAGAGVSSVQTFPWVVHAADTAYRYRLVPVGGGGVENWADETVTTLAIDIMGYWQGRVPNAPTDLRLVPLAGGRFAVRWTYLPQGQEAEPLEFALYRAYEGEIDYGLLRGVVPYRQGQVHYEYVTEPRPDGERVGWAVRTVSVERNEEQNRNDVFGFARGQPPPINPVVSITVV
;
A
#
# COMPACT_ATOMS: atom_id res chain seq x y z
N MET A 1 -51.74 -7.98 20.83
CA MET A 1 -50.46 -7.36 21.22
C MET A 1 -49.37 -8.39 21.04
N GLY A 2 -48.69 -8.41 19.89
CA GLY A 2 -47.43 -9.14 19.76
C GLY A 2 -46.40 -8.48 20.68
N SER A 3 -45.67 -9.27 21.47
CA SER A 3 -44.71 -8.68 22.40
C SER A 3 -43.64 -7.94 21.58
N LYS A 4 -43.27 -6.73 22.01
CA LYS A 4 -42.21 -5.91 21.42
C LYS A 4 -40.90 -6.68 21.18
N HIS A 5 -40.68 -7.75 21.93
CA HIS A 5 -39.57 -8.67 21.77
C HIS A 5 -39.64 -9.54 20.51
N LEU A 6 -40.83 -9.97 20.09
CA LEU A 6 -41.03 -10.72 18.84
C LEU A 6 -40.80 -9.82 17.62
N GLU A 7 -41.28 -8.58 17.64
CA GLU A 7 -41.03 -7.61 16.57
C GLU A 7 -39.53 -7.28 16.45
N ASN A 8 -38.85 -7.04 17.58
CA ASN A 8 -37.41 -6.81 17.57
C ASN A 8 -36.62 -8.04 17.09
N TRP A 9 -37.03 -9.24 17.50
CA TRP A 9 -36.41 -10.48 17.04
C TRP A 9 -36.61 -10.69 15.54
N LEU A 10 -37.83 -10.53 15.01
CA LEU A 10 -38.12 -10.65 13.57
C LEU A 10 -37.34 -9.61 12.74
N THR A 11 -37.17 -8.40 13.25
CA THR A 11 -36.40 -7.34 12.58
C THR A 11 -34.91 -7.67 12.47
N ALA A 12 -34.36 -8.41 13.44
CA ALA A 12 -32.97 -8.87 13.41
C ALA A 12 -32.81 -10.24 12.70
N TYR A 13 -33.81 -11.10 12.77
CA TYR A 13 -33.81 -12.47 12.24
C TYR A 13 -34.03 -12.49 10.71
N ASP A 14 -34.94 -11.68 10.18
CA ASP A 14 -35.26 -11.67 8.74
C ASP A 14 -34.05 -11.26 7.85
N PRO A 15 -33.23 -10.25 8.18
CA PRO A 15 -32.06 -9.91 7.37
C PRO A 15 -30.99 -11.01 7.35
N ILE A 16 -30.78 -11.67 8.50
CA ILE A 16 -29.80 -12.75 8.66
C ILE A 16 -30.26 -14.01 7.91
N HIS A 17 -31.55 -14.33 7.98
CA HIS A 17 -32.06 -15.59 7.44
C HIS A 17 -32.64 -15.49 6.04
N ARG A 18 -33.04 -14.31 5.55
CA ARG A 18 -33.57 -14.14 4.18
C ARG A 18 -32.57 -13.57 3.19
N GLY A 19 -31.31 -13.37 3.60
CA GLY A 19 -30.27 -12.80 2.75
C GLY A 19 -30.54 -11.34 2.35
N TRP A 20 -31.43 -10.63 3.07
CA TRP A 20 -31.82 -9.24 2.76
C TRP A 20 -30.79 -8.20 3.24
N THR A 21 -29.71 -8.64 3.88
CA THR A 21 -28.55 -7.76 4.05
C THR A 21 -27.83 -7.60 2.71
N ARG A 22 -27.20 -6.44 2.49
CA ARG A 22 -26.33 -6.22 1.33
C ARG A 22 -25.26 -7.32 1.20
N ALA A 23 -24.78 -7.83 2.33
CA ALA A 23 -23.84 -8.94 2.39
C ALA A 23 -24.44 -10.28 1.92
N GLY A 24 -25.72 -10.56 2.23
CA GLY A 24 -26.38 -11.77 1.77
C GLY A 24 -26.62 -11.78 0.27
N ILE A 25 -27.14 -10.68 -0.29
CA ILE A 25 -27.32 -10.50 -1.74
C ILE A 25 -25.98 -10.67 -2.48
N ALA A 26 -24.92 -10.02 -1.99
CA ALA A 26 -23.57 -10.07 -2.55
C ALA A 26 -22.94 -11.47 -2.56
N ASN A 27 -23.25 -12.31 -1.57
CA ASN A 27 -22.72 -13.67 -1.48
C ASN A 27 -23.41 -14.68 -2.42
N GLY A 28 -24.39 -14.24 -3.21
CA GLY A 28 -25.21 -15.15 -4.04
C GLY A 28 -26.35 -15.81 -3.26
N LEU A 29 -26.73 -15.26 -2.09
CA LEU A 29 -27.93 -15.70 -1.35
C LEU A 29 -29.20 -15.03 -1.89
N SER A 30 -29.29 -14.82 -3.21
CA SER A 30 -30.51 -14.29 -3.82
C SER A 30 -31.60 -15.35 -3.79
N MET A 31 -32.67 -15.05 -3.06
CA MET A 31 -33.88 -15.86 -2.95
C MET A 31 -34.54 -16.06 -4.32
N THR A 32 -34.54 -17.29 -4.83
CA THR A 32 -35.60 -17.75 -5.74
C THR A 32 -36.40 -18.81 -4.97
N ASN A 33 -37.64 -18.51 -4.58
CA ASN A 33 -38.53 -19.43 -3.86
C ASN A 33 -37.99 -20.07 -2.57
N GLY A 34 -37.18 -19.36 -1.78
CA GLY A 34 -36.78 -19.82 -0.44
C GLY A 34 -35.64 -20.84 -0.40
N PHE A 35 -34.90 -21.04 -1.51
CA PHE A 35 -33.70 -21.86 -1.54
C PHE A 35 -32.42 -21.01 -1.53
N PHE A 36 -31.44 -21.43 -0.72
CA PHE A 36 -30.06 -20.92 -0.78
C PHE A 36 -29.29 -21.80 -1.76
N PHE A 37 -28.80 -21.25 -2.85
CA PHE A 37 -27.90 -21.98 -3.74
C PHE A 37 -26.46 -21.63 -3.34
N PRO A 38 -25.69 -22.58 -2.76
CA PRO A 38 -24.26 -22.38 -2.59
C PRO A 38 -23.60 -22.05 -3.93
N ARG A 39 -22.54 -21.24 -3.93
CA ARG A 39 -21.68 -21.09 -5.11
C ARG A 39 -20.96 -22.41 -5.32
N ILE A 40 -21.54 -23.38 -6.04
CA ILE A 40 -21.02 -24.76 -6.13
C ILE A 40 -19.53 -24.79 -6.55
N GLU A 41 -19.12 -23.89 -7.44
CA GLU A 41 -17.72 -23.78 -7.89
C GLU A 41 -16.86 -22.82 -7.04
N GLY A 42 -17.47 -22.17 -6.03
CA GLY A 42 -16.86 -21.11 -5.24
C GLY A 42 -16.81 -19.77 -5.97
N GLY A 43 -15.89 -18.91 -5.56
CA GLY A 43 -15.64 -17.61 -6.19
C GLY A 43 -14.84 -16.70 -5.28
N TYR A 44 -15.11 -15.41 -5.38
CA TYR A 44 -14.41 -14.39 -4.61
C TYR A 44 -15.35 -13.35 -4.04
N ASN A 45 -14.97 -12.83 -2.89
CA ASN A 45 -15.53 -11.63 -2.27
C ASN A 45 -14.47 -10.54 -2.23
N LEU A 46 -14.87 -9.31 -2.51
CA LEU A 46 -14.00 -8.15 -2.51
C LEU A 46 -14.35 -7.26 -1.32
N TYR A 47 -13.42 -7.15 -0.39
CA TYR A 47 -13.55 -6.31 0.80
C TYR A 47 -12.78 -5.02 0.65
N ARG A 48 -13.25 -3.96 1.31
CA ARG A 48 -12.63 -2.64 1.30
C ARG A 48 -12.52 -2.06 2.70
N ALA A 49 -11.40 -1.37 2.94
CA ALA A 49 -11.17 -0.57 4.14
C ALA A 49 -10.35 0.67 3.77
N VAL A 50 -10.37 1.68 4.64
CA VAL A 50 -9.53 2.88 4.52
C VAL A 50 -8.31 2.71 5.41
N GLY A 51 -7.11 2.96 4.87
CA GLY A 51 -5.85 3.00 5.63
C GLY A 51 -5.32 1.68 6.21
N SER A 52 -6.05 0.57 6.12
CA SER A 52 -5.66 -0.74 6.66
C SER A 52 -6.06 -1.88 5.74
N VAL A 53 -5.39 -3.03 5.85
CA VAL A 53 -5.78 -4.23 5.09
C VAL A 53 -7.16 -4.68 5.59
N PRO A 54 -8.16 -4.90 4.71
CA PRO A 54 -9.48 -5.36 5.12
C PRO A 54 -9.43 -6.69 5.88
N GLY A 55 -10.08 -6.72 7.05
CA GLY A 55 -10.34 -7.92 7.84
C GLY A 55 -11.78 -8.45 7.68
N PRO A 56 -12.16 -9.51 8.42
CA PRO A 56 -13.48 -10.15 8.30
C PRO A 56 -14.69 -9.24 8.54
N SER A 57 -14.50 -8.14 9.28
CA SER A 57 -15.55 -7.15 9.55
C SER A 57 -15.55 -5.97 8.58
N ALA A 58 -14.67 -5.97 7.56
CA ALA A 58 -14.58 -4.88 6.60
C ALA A 58 -15.80 -4.83 5.66
N GLU A 59 -15.92 -3.74 4.91
CA GLU A 59 -17.05 -3.55 4.00
C GLU A 59 -16.92 -4.50 2.80
N LEU A 60 -17.94 -5.34 2.58
CA LEU A 60 -18.06 -6.13 1.36
C LEU A 60 -18.56 -5.23 0.22
N VAL A 61 -17.72 -5.09 -0.81
CA VAL A 61 -17.94 -4.12 -1.90
C VAL A 61 -18.02 -4.75 -3.28
N GLY A 62 -17.75 -6.04 -3.42
CA GLY A 62 -17.87 -6.75 -4.70
C GLY A 62 -17.85 -8.26 -4.52
N ALA A 63 -18.21 -8.96 -5.59
CA ALA A 63 -18.26 -10.41 -5.62
C ALA A 63 -18.12 -10.91 -7.06
N ALA A 64 -17.54 -12.10 -7.24
CA ALA A 64 -17.49 -12.76 -8.53
C ALA A 64 -17.46 -14.29 -8.41
N GLY A 65 -17.83 -14.97 -9.50
CA GLY A 65 -17.79 -16.43 -9.59
C GLY A 65 -16.36 -16.98 -9.67
N ALA A 66 -16.24 -18.30 -9.68
CA ALA A 66 -14.97 -18.97 -9.93
C ALA A 66 -14.44 -18.69 -11.35
N GLY A 67 -13.12 -18.75 -11.51
CA GLY A 67 -12.46 -18.62 -12.83
C GLY A 67 -12.48 -17.24 -13.47
N VAL A 68 -13.04 -16.22 -12.82
CA VAL A 68 -12.98 -14.85 -13.33
C VAL A 68 -11.56 -14.28 -13.25
N SER A 69 -11.23 -13.40 -14.19
CA SER A 69 -9.99 -12.63 -14.20
C SER A 69 -10.13 -11.22 -13.62
N SER A 70 -11.36 -10.79 -13.32
CA SER A 70 -11.63 -9.48 -12.72
C SER A 70 -12.86 -9.53 -11.82
N VAL A 71 -12.88 -8.66 -10.82
CA VAL A 71 -14.02 -8.45 -9.92
C VAL A 71 -14.35 -6.97 -9.94
N GLN A 72 -15.62 -6.65 -10.16
CA GLN A 72 -16.12 -5.28 -10.11
C GLN A 72 -16.72 -5.01 -8.73
N THR A 73 -16.60 -3.76 -8.27
CA THR A 73 -17.38 -3.31 -7.12
C THR A 73 -18.86 -3.20 -7.48
N PHE A 74 -19.74 -3.27 -6.49
CA PHE A 74 -21.16 -3.04 -6.71
C PHE A 74 -21.43 -1.61 -7.20
N PRO A 75 -22.49 -1.39 -8.00
CA PRO A 75 -22.76 -0.08 -8.61
C PRO A 75 -22.95 1.08 -7.63
N TRP A 76 -23.31 0.80 -6.38
CA TRP A 76 -23.53 1.80 -5.33
C TRP A 76 -22.28 2.06 -4.47
N VAL A 77 -21.19 1.34 -4.71
CA VAL A 77 -19.93 1.59 -4.01
C VAL A 77 -19.28 2.81 -4.62
N VAL A 78 -19.20 3.88 -3.82
CA VAL A 78 -18.59 5.15 -4.20
C VAL A 78 -17.22 5.30 -3.54
N HIS A 79 -16.32 6.04 -4.20
CA HIS A 79 -15.02 6.42 -3.67
C HIS A 79 -15.02 7.91 -3.39
N ALA A 80 -14.74 8.27 -2.14
CA ALA A 80 -14.45 9.66 -1.77
C ALA A 80 -13.10 10.11 -2.36
N ALA A 81 -13.04 11.39 -2.72
CA ALA A 81 -11.79 12.08 -3.04
C ALA A 81 -10.83 12.09 -1.84
N ASP A 82 -9.55 12.29 -2.12
CA ASP A 82 -8.46 12.32 -1.13
C ASP A 82 -8.48 11.11 -0.18
N THR A 83 -8.71 9.93 -0.74
CA THR A 83 -8.85 8.70 0.05
C THR A 83 -8.06 7.55 -0.58
N ALA A 84 -7.27 6.88 0.26
CA ALA A 84 -6.61 5.63 -0.08
C ALA A 84 -7.41 4.44 0.49
N TYR A 85 -8.00 3.66 -0.43
CA TYR A 85 -8.69 2.42 -0.11
C TYR A 85 -7.73 1.25 -0.28
N ARG A 86 -7.82 0.29 0.64
CA ARG A 86 -7.23 -1.04 0.43
C ARG A 86 -8.34 -2.03 0.16
N TYR A 87 -8.11 -2.86 -0.84
CA TYR A 87 -8.99 -3.94 -1.23
C TYR A 87 -8.36 -5.27 -0.89
N ARG A 88 -9.16 -6.21 -0.41
CA ARG A 88 -8.75 -7.59 -0.23
C ARG A 88 -9.68 -8.51 -1.00
N LEU A 89 -9.11 -9.35 -1.85
CA LEU A 89 -9.83 -10.42 -2.51
C LEU A 89 -9.77 -11.66 -1.62
N VAL A 90 -10.95 -12.15 -1.22
CA VAL A 90 -11.09 -13.29 -0.32
C VAL A 90 -11.73 -14.44 -1.11
N PRO A 91 -11.02 -15.56 -1.32
CA PRO A 91 -11.59 -16.75 -1.94
C PRO A 91 -12.73 -17.31 -1.10
N VAL A 92 -13.77 -17.79 -1.77
CA VAL A 92 -14.94 -18.41 -1.15
C VAL A 92 -15.11 -19.80 -1.75
N GLY A 93 -15.16 -20.82 -0.91
CA GLY A 93 -15.34 -22.20 -1.35
C GLY A 93 -16.79 -22.51 -1.77
N GLY A 94 -16.98 -23.72 -2.29
CA GLY A 94 -18.27 -24.29 -2.69
C GLY A 94 -19.40 -24.09 -1.67
N GLY A 95 -19.06 -24.29 -0.39
CA GLY A 95 -19.98 -24.18 0.75
C GLY A 95 -20.15 -22.76 1.30
N GLY A 96 -19.61 -21.72 0.66
CA GLY A 96 -19.70 -20.33 1.13
C GLY A 96 -18.71 -19.96 2.23
N VAL A 97 -17.73 -20.82 2.54
CA VAL A 97 -16.70 -20.54 3.54
C VAL A 97 -15.60 -19.69 2.92
N GLU A 98 -15.25 -18.60 3.59
CA GLU A 98 -14.22 -17.66 3.17
C GLU A 98 -12.83 -18.06 3.68
N ASN A 99 -11.83 -17.98 2.80
CA ASN A 99 -10.43 -18.19 3.16
C ASN A 99 -9.72 -16.84 3.42
N TRP A 100 -9.53 -16.53 4.70
CA TRP A 100 -8.82 -15.33 5.15
C TRP A 100 -7.32 -15.53 5.38
N ALA A 101 -6.76 -16.70 5.04
CA ALA A 101 -5.33 -16.93 5.13
C ALA A 101 -4.57 -16.32 3.94
N ASP A 102 -5.20 -16.26 2.75
CA ASP A 102 -4.58 -15.69 1.56
C ASP A 102 -4.64 -14.16 1.60
N GLU A 103 -3.51 -13.50 1.33
CA GLU A 103 -3.39 -12.04 1.39
C GLU A 103 -3.26 -11.42 -0.01
N THR A 104 -4.33 -11.53 -0.80
CA THR A 104 -4.43 -10.84 -2.10
C THR A 104 -5.00 -9.44 -1.87
N VAL A 105 -4.11 -8.44 -1.83
CA VAL A 105 -4.44 -7.05 -1.50
C VAL A 105 -3.97 -6.10 -2.60
N THR A 106 -4.74 -5.04 -2.86
CA THR A 106 -4.32 -3.93 -3.73
C THR A 106 -4.80 -2.59 -3.16
N THR A 107 -4.14 -1.50 -3.53
CA THR A 107 -4.48 -0.15 -3.11
C THR A 107 -5.09 0.65 -4.26
N LEU A 108 -6.15 1.39 -3.95
CA LEU A 108 -6.74 2.39 -4.84
C LEU A 108 -6.62 3.74 -4.14
N ALA A 109 -5.76 4.60 -4.65
CA ALA A 109 -5.64 5.98 -4.18
C ALA A 109 -6.39 6.93 -5.11
N ILE A 110 -7.27 7.73 -4.52
CA ILE A 110 -8.05 8.77 -5.21
C ILE A 110 -7.54 10.13 -4.75
N ASP A 111 -7.23 11.02 -5.68
CA ASP A 111 -6.74 12.37 -5.39
C ASP A 111 -7.86 13.31 -4.90
N ILE A 112 -7.48 14.53 -4.53
CA ILE A 112 -8.40 15.57 -4.06
C ILE A 112 -9.45 15.99 -5.09
N MET A 113 -9.22 15.72 -6.37
CA MET A 113 -10.16 15.99 -7.46
C MET A 113 -11.07 14.79 -7.77
N GLY A 114 -10.89 13.67 -7.08
CA GLY A 114 -11.68 12.46 -7.28
C GLY A 114 -11.14 11.52 -8.38
N TYR A 115 -9.93 11.77 -8.90
CA TYR A 115 -9.32 10.93 -9.92
C TYR A 115 -8.47 9.83 -9.31
N TRP A 116 -8.47 8.66 -9.96
CA TRP A 116 -7.56 7.58 -9.61
C TRP A 116 -6.11 7.99 -9.91
N GLN A 117 -5.25 7.87 -8.91
CA GLN A 117 -3.82 8.20 -9.00
C GLN A 117 -2.98 7.17 -9.77
N GLY A 118 -3.61 6.15 -10.35
CA GLY A 118 -2.90 5.07 -11.04
C GLY A 118 -2.27 4.06 -10.08
N ARG A 119 -1.50 3.13 -10.65
CA ARG A 119 -0.68 2.19 -9.88
C ARG A 119 0.67 2.83 -9.59
N VAL A 120 1.22 2.55 -8.41
CA VAL A 120 2.53 3.05 -7.99
C VAL A 120 3.50 1.90 -7.72
N PRO A 121 4.83 2.10 -7.90
CA PRO A 121 5.80 1.10 -7.51
C PRO A 121 5.91 1.01 -5.97
N ASN A 122 6.59 -0.03 -5.49
CA ASN A 122 6.88 -0.17 -4.06
C ASN A 122 7.72 0.99 -3.51
N ALA A 123 7.51 1.40 -2.26
CA ALA A 123 8.37 2.39 -1.63
C ALA A 123 9.81 1.86 -1.43
N PRO A 124 10.85 2.70 -1.63
CA PRO A 124 12.20 2.40 -1.19
C PRO A 124 12.29 2.10 0.31
N THR A 125 13.20 1.20 0.67
CA THR A 125 13.46 0.78 2.05
C THR A 125 14.93 0.96 2.41
N ASP A 126 15.29 0.85 3.70
CA ASP A 126 16.68 0.95 4.17
C ASP A 126 17.38 2.25 3.69
N LEU A 127 16.64 3.36 3.72
CA LEU A 127 17.16 4.67 3.32
C LEU A 127 18.16 5.16 4.38
N ARG A 128 19.37 5.49 3.93
CA ARG A 128 20.46 5.95 4.80
C ARG A 128 21.32 7.00 4.13
N LEU A 129 21.94 7.86 4.95
CA LEU A 129 23.00 8.77 4.53
C LEU A 129 24.34 8.24 5.01
N VAL A 130 25.26 8.03 4.06
CA VAL A 130 26.64 7.69 4.35
C VAL A 130 27.50 8.94 4.10
N PRO A 131 28.13 9.54 5.12
CA PRO A 131 28.98 10.70 4.93
C PRO A 131 30.20 10.34 4.08
N LEU A 132 30.55 11.24 3.16
CA LEU A 132 31.70 11.16 2.27
C LEU A 132 32.61 12.38 2.47
N ALA A 133 33.83 12.32 1.95
CA ALA A 133 34.78 13.43 2.03
C ALA A 133 34.26 14.68 1.29
N GLY A 134 34.62 15.86 1.83
CA GLY A 134 34.26 17.16 1.27
C GLY A 134 32.81 17.56 1.51
N GLY A 135 32.22 17.16 2.65
CA GLY A 135 30.85 17.50 3.00
C GLY A 135 29.78 16.87 2.09
N ARG A 136 30.11 15.78 1.40
CA ARG A 136 29.18 15.05 0.53
C ARG A 136 28.54 13.88 1.28
N PHE A 137 27.46 13.35 0.72
CA PHE A 137 26.81 12.14 1.20
C PHE A 137 26.53 11.18 0.06
N ALA A 138 26.59 9.88 0.35
CA ALA A 138 25.94 8.85 -0.42
C ALA A 138 24.56 8.59 0.20
N VAL A 139 23.50 8.98 -0.49
CA VAL A 139 22.12 8.58 -0.18
C VAL A 139 21.95 7.17 -0.71
N ARG A 140 21.73 6.18 0.16
CA ARG A 140 21.59 4.77 -0.23
C ARG A 140 20.24 4.24 0.18
N TRP A 141 19.67 3.39 -0.66
CA TRP A 141 18.41 2.70 -0.39
C TRP A 141 18.39 1.32 -1.04
N THR A 142 17.40 0.54 -0.63
CA THR A 142 17.11 -0.80 -1.16
C THR A 142 15.73 -0.80 -1.81
N TYR A 143 15.63 -1.44 -2.97
CA TYR A 143 14.38 -1.65 -3.69
C TYR A 143 14.10 -3.13 -3.90
N LEU A 144 12.88 -3.55 -3.56
CA LEU A 144 12.41 -4.93 -3.64
C LEU A 144 11.12 -4.97 -4.48
N PRO A 145 11.12 -5.62 -5.66
CA PRO A 145 9.98 -5.60 -6.58
C PRO A 145 8.84 -6.57 -6.20
N GLN A 146 9.02 -7.38 -5.15
CA GLN A 146 8.02 -8.36 -4.74
C GLN A 146 6.71 -7.66 -4.36
N GLY A 147 5.60 -8.11 -4.97
CA GLY A 147 4.27 -7.55 -4.72
C GLY A 147 4.02 -6.15 -5.30
N GLN A 148 4.91 -5.62 -6.16
CA GLN A 148 4.72 -4.30 -6.74
C GLN A 148 3.49 -4.22 -7.67
N GLU A 149 2.77 -3.10 -7.62
CA GLU A 149 1.62 -2.86 -8.50
C GLU A 149 2.03 -2.30 -9.88
N ALA A 150 3.16 -1.59 -9.93
CA ALA A 150 3.76 -1.04 -11.14
C ALA A 150 5.29 -1.19 -11.11
N GLU A 151 5.89 -1.28 -12.30
CA GLU A 151 7.34 -1.25 -12.44
C GLU A 151 7.85 0.20 -12.34
N PRO A 152 8.93 0.45 -11.58
CA PRO A 152 9.53 1.79 -11.51
C PRO A 152 10.30 2.12 -12.78
N LEU A 153 10.18 3.36 -13.22
CA LEU A 153 11.04 3.99 -14.21
C LEU A 153 12.32 4.52 -13.55
N GLU A 154 12.16 5.20 -12.40
CA GLU A 154 13.24 5.90 -11.73
C GLU A 154 12.94 6.14 -10.24
N PHE A 155 13.98 6.55 -9.53
CA PHE A 155 13.92 7.04 -8.16
C PHE A 155 14.08 8.55 -8.16
N ALA A 156 13.07 9.28 -7.70
CA ALA A 156 13.09 10.72 -7.49
C ALA A 156 13.68 11.04 -6.11
N LEU A 157 14.63 11.97 -6.06
CA LEU A 157 15.29 12.39 -4.83
C LEU A 157 14.87 13.80 -4.42
N TYR A 158 14.47 13.93 -3.18
CA TYR A 158 14.02 15.16 -2.55
C TYR A 158 14.94 15.52 -1.39
N ARG A 159 15.05 16.82 -1.08
CA ARG A 159 15.93 17.32 -0.02
C ARG A 159 15.15 18.15 0.96
N ALA A 160 15.60 18.15 2.21
CA ALA A 160 15.12 19.06 3.21
C ALA A 160 15.40 20.53 2.86
N TYR A 161 14.43 21.37 3.21
CA TYR A 161 14.52 22.81 3.29
C TYR A 161 13.91 23.24 4.64
N GLU A 162 14.63 24.05 5.41
CA GLU A 162 14.19 24.52 6.75
C GLU A 162 13.80 23.40 7.75
N GLY A 163 14.32 22.19 7.56
CA GLY A 163 14.14 21.07 8.49
C GLY A 163 13.08 20.04 8.06
N GLU A 164 12.33 20.30 6.99
CA GLU A 164 11.33 19.38 6.42
C GLU A 164 11.67 19.04 4.97
N ILE A 165 11.28 17.86 4.50
CA ILE A 165 11.48 17.47 3.09
C ILE A 165 10.56 18.28 2.18
N ASP A 166 11.17 18.99 1.22
CA ASP A 166 10.44 19.68 0.16
C ASP A 166 10.23 18.73 -1.04
N TYR A 167 9.06 18.09 -1.06
CA TYR A 167 8.64 17.22 -2.17
C TYR A 167 8.26 17.99 -3.44
N GLY A 168 8.18 19.32 -3.40
CA GLY A 168 7.99 20.15 -4.59
C GLY A 168 9.28 20.39 -5.38
N LEU A 169 10.44 20.04 -4.80
CA LEU A 169 11.74 20.39 -5.35
C LEU A 169 12.64 19.18 -5.59
N LEU A 170 12.45 18.58 -6.76
CA LEU A 170 13.27 17.49 -7.27
C LEU A 170 14.76 17.89 -7.33
N ARG A 171 15.63 17.06 -6.74
CA ARG A 171 17.09 17.28 -6.71
C ARG A 171 17.88 16.35 -7.61
N GLY A 172 17.36 15.17 -7.85
CA GLY A 172 18.02 14.18 -8.68
C GLY A 172 17.08 13.06 -9.04
N VAL A 173 17.48 12.32 -10.06
CA VAL A 173 16.84 11.07 -10.47
C VAL A 173 17.89 10.00 -10.60
N VAL A 174 17.56 8.78 -10.19
CA VAL A 174 18.38 7.59 -10.45
C VAL A 174 17.52 6.61 -11.25
N PRO A 175 17.92 6.23 -12.47
CA PRO A 175 17.15 5.27 -13.27
C PRO A 175 17.04 3.92 -12.57
N TYR A 176 15.86 3.32 -12.62
CA TYR A 176 15.68 1.94 -12.18
C TYR A 176 16.42 0.97 -13.11
N ARG A 177 16.97 -0.09 -12.54
CA ARG A 177 17.65 -1.15 -13.28
C ARG A 177 17.16 -2.50 -12.78
N GLN A 178 16.55 -3.27 -13.68
CA GLN A 178 16.01 -4.57 -13.35
C GLN A 178 17.10 -5.48 -12.73
N GLY A 179 16.76 -6.12 -11.61
CA GLY A 179 17.65 -7.01 -10.87
C GLY A 179 18.64 -6.30 -9.94
N GLN A 180 18.78 -4.97 -10.01
CA GLN A 180 19.56 -4.21 -9.03
C GLN A 180 18.71 -3.95 -7.78
N VAL A 181 19.25 -4.35 -6.63
CA VAL A 181 18.58 -4.24 -5.32
C VAL A 181 19.00 -2.99 -4.55
N HIS A 182 20.29 -2.63 -4.60
CA HIS A 182 20.83 -1.48 -3.88
C HIS A 182 21.14 -0.34 -4.84
N TYR A 183 20.75 0.86 -4.43
CA TYR A 183 20.93 2.08 -5.21
C TYR A 183 21.63 3.15 -4.38
N GLU A 184 22.27 4.09 -5.08
CA GLU A 184 23.01 5.17 -4.47
C GLU A 184 22.89 6.44 -5.31
N TYR A 185 22.84 7.59 -4.64
CA TYR A 185 23.03 8.91 -5.21
C TYR A 185 24.06 9.68 -4.38
N VAL A 186 25.07 10.25 -5.03
CA VAL A 186 26.08 11.08 -4.36
C VAL A 186 25.68 12.54 -4.46
N THR A 187 25.59 13.20 -3.31
CA THR A 187 25.18 14.61 -3.23
C THR A 187 26.31 15.55 -3.62
N GLU A 188 25.92 16.77 -3.98
CA GLU A 188 26.85 17.90 -4.03
C GLU A 188 27.46 18.21 -2.64
N PRO A 189 28.67 18.81 -2.58
CA PRO A 189 29.32 19.26 -1.35
C PRO A 189 28.46 20.21 -0.52
N ARG A 190 28.67 20.18 0.80
CA ARG A 190 27.99 21.04 1.78
C ARG A 190 28.98 21.66 2.77
N PRO A 191 28.73 22.91 3.20
CA PRO A 191 29.37 23.50 4.37
C PRO A 191 29.38 22.57 5.58
N ASP A 192 30.51 22.54 6.29
CA ASP A 192 30.64 21.81 7.56
C ASP A 192 29.59 22.29 8.56
N GLY A 193 28.95 21.34 9.24
CA GLY A 193 27.89 21.59 10.21
C GLY A 193 26.48 21.80 9.62
N GLU A 194 26.31 21.89 8.29
CA GLU A 194 24.97 22.02 7.68
C GLU A 194 24.15 20.74 7.93
N ARG A 195 22.94 20.88 8.47
CA ARG A 195 21.98 19.78 8.56
C ARG A 195 21.38 19.53 7.18
N VAL A 196 21.49 18.30 6.70
CA VAL A 196 20.88 17.85 5.45
C VAL A 196 19.83 16.80 5.74
N GLY A 197 18.76 16.80 4.95
CA GLY A 197 17.74 15.76 4.95
C GLY A 197 17.44 15.31 3.54
N TRP A 198 17.12 14.04 3.35
CA TRP A 198 16.81 13.44 2.06
C TRP A 198 15.65 12.47 2.18
N ALA A 199 14.83 12.42 1.12
CA ALA A 199 13.85 11.38 0.89
C ALA A 199 14.02 10.85 -0.54
N VAL A 200 13.63 9.59 -0.74
CA VAL A 200 13.65 8.95 -2.05
C VAL A 200 12.29 8.34 -2.30
N ARG A 201 11.74 8.61 -3.49
CA ARG A 201 10.50 8.01 -3.94
C ARG A 201 10.62 7.33 -5.28
N THR A 202 9.85 6.28 -5.49
CA THR A 202 9.81 5.60 -6.80
C THR A 202 8.73 6.16 -7.70
N VAL A 203 9.08 6.32 -8.98
CA VAL A 203 8.18 6.83 -10.01
C VAL A 203 7.96 5.72 -11.04
N SER A 204 6.70 5.43 -11.37
CA SER A 204 6.32 4.47 -12.43
C SER A 204 6.57 5.02 -13.83
N VAL A 205 6.45 4.15 -14.84
CA VAL A 205 6.51 4.53 -16.26
C VAL A 205 5.38 5.52 -16.62
N GLU A 206 4.21 5.37 -16.01
CA GLU A 206 3.06 6.26 -16.14
C GLU A 206 3.18 7.56 -15.34
N ARG A 207 4.34 7.81 -14.70
CA ARG A 207 4.64 8.99 -13.88
C ARG A 207 3.83 9.11 -12.58
N ASN A 208 3.24 8.02 -12.11
CA ASN A 208 2.70 7.97 -10.76
C ASN A 208 3.85 7.75 -9.77
N GLU A 209 3.94 8.62 -8.77
CA GLU A 209 4.94 8.56 -7.70
C GLU A 209 4.30 8.00 -6.43
N GLU A 210 4.98 7.05 -5.78
CA GLU A 210 4.55 6.61 -4.45
C GLU A 210 4.82 7.67 -3.36
N GLN A 211 4.05 7.67 -2.27
CA GLN A 211 4.00 8.79 -1.33
C GLN A 211 4.55 8.50 0.06
N ASN A 212 5.53 7.60 0.20
CA ASN A 212 6.17 7.33 1.49
C ASN A 212 6.82 8.60 2.08
N ARG A 213 7.08 8.54 3.39
CA ARG A 213 7.75 9.59 4.19
C ARG A 213 8.99 9.05 4.90
N ASN A 214 9.70 8.13 4.26
CA ASN A 214 10.98 7.64 4.74
C ASN A 214 12.02 8.74 4.49
N ASP A 215 12.27 9.51 5.54
CA ASP A 215 13.19 10.62 5.53
C ASP A 215 14.44 10.27 6.34
N VAL A 216 15.62 10.68 5.86
CA VAL A 216 16.88 10.52 6.58
C VAL A 216 17.58 11.87 6.72
N PHE A 217 18.17 12.11 7.89
CA PHE A 217 18.88 13.35 8.18
C PHE A 217 20.32 13.09 8.64
N GLY A 218 21.19 14.05 8.40
CA GLY A 218 22.58 14.02 8.82
C GLY A 218 23.17 15.43 8.91
N PHE A 219 24.40 15.53 9.41
CA PHE A 219 25.16 16.78 9.44
C PHE A 219 26.37 16.64 8.54
N ALA A 220 26.54 17.59 7.62
CA ALA A 220 27.72 17.68 6.78
C ALA A 220 28.95 17.82 7.66
N ARG A 221 29.98 17.02 7.38
CA ARG A 221 31.27 17.11 8.04
C ARG A 221 32.34 17.41 7.00
N GLY A 222 33.13 18.46 7.23
CA GLY A 222 34.24 18.86 6.37
C GLY A 222 35.34 17.78 6.34
N GLN A 223 35.51 17.07 7.46
CA GLN A 223 36.40 15.92 7.57
C GLN A 223 35.56 14.62 7.55
N PRO A 224 35.87 13.64 6.69
CA PRO A 224 35.19 12.35 6.73
C PRO A 224 35.47 11.65 8.07
N PRO A 225 34.58 10.75 8.53
CA PRO A 225 34.90 9.87 9.65
C PRO A 225 36.22 9.15 9.39
N PRO A 226 37.07 8.94 10.41
CA PRO A 226 38.28 8.16 10.23
C PRO A 226 37.92 6.77 9.69
N ILE A 227 38.69 6.28 8.72
CA ILE A 227 38.56 4.91 8.23
C ILE A 227 38.84 3.98 9.42
N ASN A 228 38.00 2.97 9.63
CA ASN A 228 38.27 1.95 10.64
C ASN A 228 39.68 1.39 10.41
N PRO A 229 40.62 1.56 11.37
CA PRO A 229 41.93 0.97 11.21
C PRO A 229 41.79 -0.55 11.19
N VAL A 230 42.70 -1.24 10.49
CA VAL A 230 42.83 -2.68 10.65
C VAL A 230 43.36 -2.94 12.06
N VAL A 231 42.47 -3.26 12.99
CA VAL A 231 42.83 -3.64 14.37
C VAL A 231 42.80 -5.15 14.52
N SER A 232 43.89 -5.72 15.02
CA SER A 232 43.90 -7.10 15.50
C SER A 232 43.33 -7.12 16.91
N ILE A 233 42.14 -7.72 17.10
CA ILE A 233 41.56 -7.94 18.42
C ILE A 233 42.25 -9.18 19.00
N THR A 234 43.11 -8.98 20.01
CA THR A 234 43.63 -10.09 20.82
C THR A 234 42.66 -10.32 21.97
N VAL A 235 42.00 -11.46 21.97
CA VAL A 235 41.16 -11.90 23.10
C VAL A 235 42.09 -12.58 24.12
N VAL A 236 42.10 -12.08 25.36
CA VAL A 236 42.85 -12.65 26.48
C VAL A 236 41.95 -13.55 27.30
#